data_AF-A0A838ITA6-F1
#
_entry.id   AF-A0A838ITA6-F1
#
_cell.length_a   1.000
_cell.length_b   1.000
_cell.length_c   1.000
_cell.angle_alpha   90.00
_cell.angle_beta   90.00
_cell.angle_gamma   90.00
#
_symmetry.space_group_name_H-M   'P 1'
#
loop_
_entity.id
_entity.type
_entity.pdbx_description
1 polymer ?
#
loop_
_entity_poly.entity_id
_entity_poly.type
_entity_poly.pdbx_seq_one_letter_code
_entity_poly.pdbx_strand_id
1 'polypeptide(L)'
;MKTRFRTVRGRVVTLAVAVVAMVVATAGCIDRGDAMGPMVSITEPRSGATSKSDGLTIKGYALDDDGVAAIRVNGSDLLSNAIYDGERGKRLIEFAFTMPPLNDGDMMITIEVEDVGGRVTTLPYRLQLDNTRPTLELAAVTPLSGGMLRVEGTVRDNTLVTSVRINDVPLQFTPAPEFSFRVDVADAEGGEIVVEDAAGNVTRGALR
;
A
#
# COMPACT_ATOMS: atom_id res chain seq x y z
N MET A 1 77.65 -44.18 -35.62
CA MET A 1 77.66 -42.73 -35.34
C MET A 1 76.74 -42.02 -36.32
N LYS A 2 75.50 -41.68 -35.90
CA LYS A 2 74.63 -40.64 -36.50
C LYS A 2 73.36 -40.50 -35.65
N THR A 3 73.39 -39.48 -34.81
CA THR A 3 72.28 -38.93 -34.03
C THR A 3 71.25 -38.31 -34.97
N ARG A 4 69.95 -38.53 -34.72
CA ARG A 4 68.87 -37.69 -35.29
C ARG A 4 67.93 -37.25 -34.17
N PHE A 5 68.07 -35.98 -33.79
CA PHE A 5 67.05 -35.24 -33.07
C PHE A 5 65.82 -35.09 -33.96
N ARG A 6 64.64 -35.49 -33.46
CA ARG A 6 63.35 -35.20 -34.10
C ARG A 6 62.49 -34.37 -33.13
N THR A 7 62.69 -33.07 -33.23
CA THR A 7 61.74 -31.96 -33.10
C THR A 7 60.43 -32.23 -32.34
N VAL A 8 60.46 -32.03 -31.02
CA VAL A 8 59.27 -31.83 -30.18
C VAL A 8 58.82 -30.37 -30.33
N ARG A 9 58.19 -30.00 -31.44
CA ARG A 9 57.63 -28.63 -31.62
C ARG A 9 56.19 -28.58 -32.16
N GLY A 10 55.64 -29.71 -32.62
CA GLY A 10 54.31 -29.73 -33.25
C GLY A 10 53.12 -29.99 -32.31
N ARG A 11 53.32 -30.62 -31.15
CA ARG A 11 52.21 -31.07 -30.27
C ARG A 11 51.80 -30.07 -29.19
N VAL A 12 52.69 -29.16 -28.80
CA VAL A 12 52.42 -28.19 -27.71
C VAL A 12 51.53 -27.04 -28.19
N VAL A 13 51.69 -26.62 -29.45
CA VAL A 13 50.90 -25.52 -30.03
C VAL A 13 49.44 -25.95 -30.25
N THR A 14 49.18 -27.19 -30.68
CA THR A 14 47.82 -27.69 -30.91
C THR A 14 47.02 -27.87 -29.63
N LEU A 15 47.68 -28.27 -28.52
CA LEU A 15 47.02 -28.41 -27.22
C LEU A 15 46.71 -27.05 -26.59
N ALA A 16 47.62 -26.07 -26.73
CA ALA A 16 47.39 -24.72 -26.22
C ALA A 16 46.26 -24.00 -26.97
N VAL A 17 46.14 -24.16 -28.29
CA VAL A 17 45.04 -23.58 -29.09
C VAL A 17 43.70 -24.25 -28.77
N ALA A 18 43.67 -25.57 -28.53
CA ALA A 18 42.45 -26.28 -28.15
C ALA A 18 41.96 -25.89 -26.73
N VAL A 19 42.87 -25.67 -25.78
CA VAL A 19 42.52 -25.21 -24.43
C VAL A 19 42.04 -23.75 -24.44
N VAL A 20 42.66 -22.86 -25.23
CA VAL A 20 42.20 -21.47 -25.37
C VAL A 20 40.84 -21.39 -26.07
N ALA A 21 40.59 -22.19 -27.11
CA ALA A 21 39.28 -22.27 -27.76
C ALA A 21 38.18 -22.82 -26.84
N MET A 22 38.52 -23.76 -25.95
CA MET A 22 37.59 -24.33 -24.97
C MET A 22 37.30 -23.37 -23.80
N VAL A 23 38.28 -22.59 -23.36
CA VAL A 23 38.11 -21.55 -22.32
C VAL A 23 37.33 -20.33 -22.86
N VAL A 24 37.49 -19.97 -24.14
CA VAL A 24 36.70 -18.91 -24.79
C VAL A 24 35.26 -19.38 -25.06
N ALA A 25 35.03 -20.67 -25.32
CA ALA A 25 33.68 -21.22 -25.50
C ALA A 25 32.85 -21.29 -24.19
N THR A 26 33.49 -21.31 -23.02
CA THR A 26 32.79 -21.24 -21.72
C THR A 26 32.63 -19.83 -21.17
N ALA A 27 33.17 -18.82 -21.86
CA ALA A 27 32.93 -17.41 -21.57
C ALA A 27 31.70 -16.86 -22.33
N GLY A 28 30.87 -17.74 -22.90
CA GLY A 28 29.52 -17.38 -23.31
C GLY A 28 28.81 -16.81 -22.10
N CYS A 29 28.57 -15.50 -22.13
CA CYS A 29 27.97 -14.73 -21.07
C CYS A 29 26.83 -15.52 -20.44
N ILE A 30 26.92 -15.80 -19.14
CA ILE A 30 25.72 -16.01 -18.33
C ILE A 30 25.06 -14.64 -18.28
N ASP A 31 24.37 -14.28 -19.36
CA ASP A 31 23.33 -13.28 -19.30
C ASP A 31 22.28 -13.93 -18.42
N ARG A 32 22.19 -13.50 -17.16
CA ARG A 32 21.04 -13.86 -16.35
C ARG A 32 19.90 -13.04 -16.92
N GLY A 33 19.38 -13.48 -18.07
CA GLY A 33 18.20 -12.89 -18.65
C GLY A 33 17.07 -13.01 -17.65
N ASP A 34 16.17 -12.04 -17.71
CA ASP A 34 14.90 -11.96 -17.02
C ASP A 34 14.35 -13.33 -16.56
N ALA A 35 14.41 -13.57 -15.26
CA ALA A 35 14.00 -14.84 -14.67
C ALA A 35 12.62 -14.78 -14.01
N MET A 36 12.08 -13.59 -13.72
CA MET A 36 10.87 -13.44 -12.89
C MET A 36 9.98 -12.31 -13.38
N GLY A 37 8.70 -12.61 -13.64
CA GLY A 37 7.67 -11.59 -13.92
C GLY A 37 7.64 -10.45 -12.91
N PRO A 38 7.18 -9.25 -13.32
CA PRO A 38 7.17 -8.10 -12.43
C PRO A 38 6.23 -8.35 -11.25
N MET A 39 6.60 -7.83 -10.09
CA MET A 39 5.81 -7.89 -8.87
C MET A 39 5.27 -6.50 -8.53
N VAL A 40 4.07 -6.45 -7.99
CA VAL A 40 3.44 -5.22 -7.53
C VAL A 40 2.79 -5.45 -6.18
N SER A 41 2.91 -4.48 -5.28
CA SER A 41 2.27 -4.52 -3.97
C SER A 41 1.80 -3.12 -3.57
N ILE A 42 0.68 -3.07 -2.86
CA ILE A 42 0.12 -1.84 -2.29
C ILE A 42 0.36 -1.87 -0.78
N THR A 43 1.00 -0.83 -0.29
CA THR A 43 1.34 -0.69 1.13
C THR A 43 0.23 0.02 1.89
N GLU A 44 -0.35 1.08 1.31
CA GLU A 44 -1.41 1.87 1.93
C GLU A 44 -2.35 2.49 0.89
N PRO A 45 -3.67 2.52 1.16
CA PRO A 45 -4.37 1.68 2.13
C PRO A 45 -4.24 0.19 1.76
N ARG A 46 -4.67 -0.71 2.65
CA ARG A 46 -4.74 -2.14 2.30
C ARG A 46 -5.95 -2.39 1.40
N SER A 47 -5.82 -3.36 0.50
CA SER A 47 -6.95 -3.79 -0.32
C SER A 47 -8.09 -4.29 0.57
N GLY A 48 -9.31 -3.82 0.30
CA GLY A 48 -10.51 -4.07 1.09
C GLY A 48 -10.68 -3.15 2.30
N ALA A 49 -9.79 -2.16 2.51
CA ALA A 49 -9.99 -1.17 3.56
C ALA A 49 -11.15 -0.22 3.22
N THR A 50 -11.81 0.27 4.28
CA THR A 50 -12.71 1.41 4.21
C THR A 50 -11.88 2.70 4.32
N SER A 51 -12.15 3.69 3.49
CA SER A 51 -11.39 4.96 3.47
C SER A 51 -12.25 6.10 2.98
N LYS A 52 -11.90 7.32 3.39
CA LYS A 52 -12.46 8.53 2.76
C LYS A 52 -11.87 8.73 1.39
N SER A 53 -12.63 9.40 0.53
CA SER A 53 -12.13 9.80 -0.79
C SER A 53 -11.28 11.08 -0.77
N ASP A 54 -11.54 11.98 0.19
CA ASP A 54 -10.83 13.26 0.27
C ASP A 54 -9.34 13.05 0.60
N GLY A 55 -8.47 13.47 -0.32
CA GLY A 55 -7.02 13.28 -0.21
C GLY A 55 -6.53 11.83 -0.29
N LEU A 56 -7.37 10.89 -0.76
CA LEU A 56 -7.03 9.46 -0.83
C LEU A 56 -5.78 9.22 -1.67
N THR A 57 -4.70 8.83 -1.01
CA THR A 57 -3.41 8.54 -1.64
C THR A 57 -3.10 7.07 -1.49
N ILE A 58 -2.90 6.39 -2.62
CA ILE A 58 -2.54 4.97 -2.69
C ILE A 58 -1.05 4.88 -2.94
N LYS A 59 -0.34 4.07 -2.14
CA LYS A 59 1.10 3.88 -2.17
C LYS A 59 1.44 2.42 -2.39
N GLY A 60 2.51 2.17 -3.11
CA GLY A 60 2.98 0.82 -3.39
C GLY A 60 4.38 0.79 -3.95
N TYR A 61 4.80 -0.40 -4.37
CA TYR A 61 6.04 -0.60 -5.08
C TYR A 61 5.86 -1.61 -6.22
N ALA A 62 6.65 -1.41 -7.27
CA ALA A 62 6.83 -2.32 -8.38
C ALA A 62 8.27 -2.84 -8.37
N LEU A 63 8.46 -4.14 -8.57
CA LEU A 63 9.76 -4.80 -8.56
C LEU A 63 9.89 -5.70 -9.79
N ASP A 64 11.03 -5.66 -10.45
CA ASP A 64 11.40 -6.59 -11.52
C ASP A 64 12.92 -6.80 -11.54
N ASP A 65 13.41 -7.98 -11.94
CA ASP A 65 14.84 -8.26 -11.96
C ASP A 65 15.57 -7.64 -13.17
N ASP A 66 14.87 -7.31 -14.25
CA ASP A 66 15.46 -6.63 -15.41
C ASP A 66 14.99 -5.17 -15.54
N GLY A 67 13.91 -4.81 -14.86
CA GLY A 67 13.46 -3.44 -14.65
C GLY A 67 12.01 -3.22 -15.02
N VAL A 68 11.40 -2.20 -14.41
CA VAL A 68 9.99 -1.85 -14.64
C VAL A 68 9.86 -0.86 -15.79
N ALA A 69 9.13 -1.25 -16.83
CA ALA A 69 8.86 -0.43 -18.01
C ALA A 69 7.64 0.46 -17.85
N ALA A 70 6.57 0.02 -17.20
CA ALA A 70 5.36 0.82 -16.99
C ALA A 70 4.62 0.44 -15.70
N ILE A 71 3.92 1.42 -15.11
CA ILE A 71 2.96 1.20 -14.01
C ILE A 71 1.67 1.87 -14.41
N ARG A 72 0.67 1.10 -14.83
CA ARG A 72 -0.63 1.63 -15.29
C ARG A 72 -1.67 1.54 -14.19
N VAL A 73 -2.35 2.64 -13.93
CA VAL A 73 -3.50 2.72 -13.02
C VAL A 73 -4.73 3.00 -13.86
N ASN A 74 -5.66 2.04 -13.93
CA ASN A 74 -6.83 2.09 -14.81
C ASN A 74 -6.46 2.43 -16.27
N GLY A 75 -5.35 1.86 -16.76
CA GLY A 75 -4.83 2.07 -18.11
C GLY A 75 -3.95 3.32 -18.30
N SER A 76 -3.89 4.24 -17.33
CA SER A 76 -3.04 5.43 -17.40
C SER A 76 -1.64 5.14 -16.85
N ASP A 77 -0.58 5.35 -17.64
CA ASP A 77 0.81 5.12 -17.21
C ASP A 77 1.28 6.19 -16.22
N LEU A 78 1.47 5.79 -14.97
CA LEU A 78 1.94 6.64 -13.87
C LEU A 78 3.35 7.16 -14.13
N LEU A 79 4.21 6.37 -14.79
CA LEU A 79 5.59 6.74 -15.13
C LEU A 79 5.69 7.76 -16.28
N SER A 80 4.55 8.25 -16.79
CA SER A 80 4.49 9.38 -17.72
C SER A 80 4.42 10.74 -17.00
N ASN A 81 4.24 10.76 -15.69
CA ASN A 81 4.26 11.98 -14.89
C ASN A 81 5.71 12.39 -14.54
N ALA A 82 6.01 13.68 -14.63
CA ALA A 82 7.34 14.25 -14.37
C ALA A 82 7.91 13.92 -12.97
N ILE A 83 7.05 13.63 -11.98
CA ILE A 83 7.50 13.20 -10.64
C ILE A 83 8.27 11.86 -10.70
N TYR A 84 8.02 11.05 -11.73
CA TYR A 84 8.68 9.75 -11.97
C TYR A 84 9.77 9.82 -13.06
N ASP A 85 10.24 11.01 -13.40
CA ASP A 85 11.33 11.16 -14.37
C ASP A 85 12.58 10.40 -13.90
N GLY A 86 13.06 9.48 -14.75
CA GLY A 86 14.20 8.63 -14.45
C GLY A 86 13.90 7.38 -13.62
N GLU A 87 12.63 7.12 -13.25
CA GLU A 87 12.26 5.87 -12.57
C GLU A 87 12.13 4.69 -13.54
N ARG A 88 11.75 4.93 -14.80
CA ARG A 88 11.56 3.88 -15.82
C ARG A 88 12.84 3.08 -16.05
N GLY A 89 12.72 1.76 -16.03
CA GLY A 89 13.83 0.80 -16.17
C GLY A 89 14.54 0.47 -14.85
N LYS A 90 14.17 1.10 -13.72
CA LYS A 90 14.68 0.67 -12.41
C LYS A 90 14.05 -0.65 -12.00
N ARG A 91 14.82 -1.42 -11.22
CA ARG A 91 14.41 -2.72 -10.66
C ARG A 91 13.38 -2.59 -9.55
N LEU A 92 13.39 -1.46 -8.83
CA LEU A 92 12.43 -1.15 -7.77
C LEU A 92 11.96 0.29 -7.97
N ILE A 93 10.64 0.48 -8.04
CA ILE A 93 10.01 1.80 -8.11
C ILE A 93 8.98 1.87 -6.99
N GLU A 94 9.18 2.79 -6.05
CA GLU A 94 8.12 3.20 -5.12
C GLU A 94 7.20 4.17 -5.85
N PHE A 95 5.90 4.00 -5.69
CA PHE A 95 4.93 4.87 -6.33
C PHE A 95 3.82 5.26 -5.37
N ALA A 96 3.26 6.44 -5.63
CA ALA A 96 2.06 6.94 -5.03
C ALA A 96 1.19 7.66 -6.07
N PHE A 97 -0.12 7.53 -5.96
CA PHE A 97 -1.07 8.32 -6.73
C PHE A 97 -2.26 8.71 -5.87
N THR A 98 -2.77 9.92 -6.11
CA THR A 98 -3.92 10.46 -5.40
C THR A 98 -5.15 10.34 -6.29
N MET A 99 -6.23 9.84 -5.71
CA MET A 99 -7.52 9.79 -6.39
C MET A 99 -8.23 11.15 -6.27
N PRO A 100 -9.01 11.56 -7.28
CA PRO A 100 -9.94 12.67 -7.09
C PRO A 100 -10.96 12.33 -5.99
N PRO A 101 -11.67 13.32 -5.43
CA PRO A 101 -12.82 13.06 -4.59
C PRO A 101 -13.86 12.20 -5.33
N LEU A 102 -14.38 11.18 -4.65
CA LEU A 102 -15.29 10.18 -5.20
C LEU A 102 -16.44 9.96 -4.22
N ASN A 103 -17.58 9.57 -4.75
CA ASN A 103 -18.74 9.24 -3.92
C ASN A 103 -18.51 7.93 -3.16
N ASP A 104 -19.32 7.73 -2.12
CA ASP A 104 -19.36 6.50 -1.34
C ASP A 104 -19.63 5.27 -2.22
N GLY A 105 -19.13 4.13 -1.77
CA GLY A 105 -19.36 2.82 -2.40
C GLY A 105 -18.07 2.07 -2.74
N ASP A 106 -18.25 0.92 -3.40
CA ASP A 106 -17.14 0.06 -3.77
C ASP A 106 -16.33 0.67 -4.93
N MET A 107 -15.03 0.72 -4.75
CA MET A 107 -14.07 1.17 -5.74
C MET A 107 -13.17 0.02 -6.18
N MET A 108 -13.04 -0.15 -7.49
CA MET A 108 -12.13 -1.09 -8.12
C MET A 108 -11.09 -0.33 -8.92
N ILE A 109 -9.81 -0.62 -8.67
CA ILE A 109 -8.68 -0.10 -9.43
C ILE A 109 -7.94 -1.29 -10.04
N THR A 110 -7.62 -1.21 -11.32
CA THR A 110 -6.72 -2.16 -11.98
C THR A 110 -5.33 -1.53 -12.04
N ILE A 111 -4.36 -2.18 -11.42
CA ILE A 111 -2.96 -1.78 -11.45
C ILE A 111 -2.19 -2.80 -12.29
N GLU A 112 -1.50 -2.35 -13.33
CA GLU A 112 -0.72 -3.21 -14.20
C GLU A 112 0.74 -2.77 -14.16
N VAL A 113 1.64 -3.70 -13.93
CA VAL A 113 3.09 -3.46 -14.01
C VAL A 113 3.64 -4.25 -15.17
N GLU A 114 4.32 -3.55 -16.08
CA GLU A 114 5.01 -4.13 -17.22
C GLU A 114 6.52 -4.03 -17.01
N ASP A 115 7.25 -5.10 -17.27
CA ASP A 115 8.71 -5.12 -17.25
C ASP A 115 9.33 -4.69 -18.60
N VAL A 116 10.66 -4.53 -18.64
CA VAL A 116 11.39 -4.20 -19.88
C VAL A 116 11.33 -5.29 -20.95
N GLY A 117 11.01 -6.53 -20.56
CA GLY A 117 10.77 -7.66 -21.46
C GLY A 117 9.35 -7.73 -22.03
N GLY A 118 8.45 -6.84 -21.59
CA GLY A 118 7.05 -6.76 -21.99
C GLY A 118 6.09 -7.72 -21.28
N ARG A 119 6.49 -8.41 -20.20
CA ARG A 119 5.55 -9.21 -19.40
C ARG A 119 4.81 -8.30 -18.44
N VAL A 120 3.56 -8.67 -18.17
CA VAL A 120 2.62 -7.85 -17.39
C VAL A 120 2.07 -8.63 -16.21
N THR A 121 2.07 -8.00 -15.04
CA THR A 121 1.34 -8.45 -13.85
C THR A 121 0.19 -7.49 -13.58
N THR A 122 -1.03 -8.03 -13.46
CA THR A 122 -2.24 -7.27 -13.14
C THR A 122 -2.68 -7.52 -11.71
N LEU A 123 -2.85 -6.44 -10.94
CA LEU A 123 -3.37 -6.44 -9.58
C LEU A 123 -4.75 -5.75 -9.53
N PRO A 124 -5.84 -6.49 -9.28
CA PRO A 124 -7.11 -5.88 -8.91
C PRO A 124 -7.05 -5.39 -7.45
N TYR A 125 -7.24 -4.09 -7.25
CA TYR A 125 -7.21 -3.44 -5.96
C TYR A 125 -8.59 -2.90 -5.60
N ARG A 126 -9.04 -3.15 -4.37
CA ARG A 126 -10.39 -2.81 -3.91
C ARG A 126 -10.35 -1.85 -2.72
N LEU A 127 -11.29 -0.92 -2.68
CA LEU A 127 -11.55 -0.08 -1.52
C LEU A 127 -13.06 0.08 -1.33
N GLN A 128 -13.49 0.31 -0.10
CA GLN A 128 -14.82 0.82 0.20
C GLN A 128 -14.69 2.29 0.56
N LEU A 129 -15.31 3.16 -0.24
CA LEU A 129 -15.30 4.60 0.02
C LEU A 129 -16.47 4.97 0.91
N ASP A 130 -16.18 5.75 1.94
CA ASP A 130 -17.18 6.27 2.87
C ASP A 130 -16.78 7.68 3.34
N ASN A 131 -17.52 8.67 2.87
CA ASN A 131 -17.36 10.08 3.22
C ASN A 131 -18.46 10.55 4.20
N THR A 132 -19.38 9.66 4.56
CA THR A 132 -20.49 9.97 5.46
C THR A 132 -19.98 10.01 6.89
N ARG A 133 -20.31 11.06 7.65
CA ARG A 133 -19.88 11.17 9.05
C ARG A 133 -20.83 10.36 9.95
N PRO A 134 -20.32 9.79 11.05
CA PRO A 134 -21.18 9.16 12.04
C PRO A 134 -22.12 10.18 12.66
N THR A 135 -23.30 9.74 13.08
CA THR A 135 -24.28 10.54 13.82
C THR A 135 -24.11 10.31 15.32
N LEU A 136 -24.39 11.37 16.10
CA LEU A 136 -24.35 11.36 17.55
C LEU A 136 -25.65 11.97 18.08
N GLU A 137 -26.35 11.22 18.92
CA GLU A 137 -27.57 11.64 19.60
C GLU A 137 -27.37 11.49 21.11
N LEU A 138 -27.26 12.62 21.81
CA LEU A 138 -27.21 12.62 23.28
C LEU A 138 -28.63 12.57 23.83
N ALA A 139 -28.93 11.49 24.55
CA ALA A 139 -30.21 11.32 25.24
C ALA A 139 -30.26 12.14 26.53
N ALA A 140 -29.16 12.18 27.29
CA ALA A 140 -29.05 12.96 28.51
C ALA A 140 -27.59 13.28 28.86
N VAL A 141 -27.37 14.46 29.43
CA VAL A 141 -26.13 14.84 30.11
C VAL A 141 -26.51 15.39 31.48
N THR A 142 -26.33 14.58 32.53
CA THR A 142 -26.85 14.87 33.87
C THR A 142 -25.70 15.09 34.85
N PRO A 143 -25.60 16.27 35.49
CA PRO A 143 -24.65 16.48 36.58
C PRO A 143 -24.88 15.51 37.75
N LEU A 144 -23.80 14.95 38.26
CA LEU A 144 -23.76 14.12 39.46
C LEU A 144 -22.98 14.85 40.55
N SER A 145 -23.03 14.32 41.78
CA SER A 145 -22.18 14.80 42.87
C SER A 145 -20.69 14.52 42.58
N GLY A 146 -19.81 15.32 43.19
CA GLY A 146 -18.37 15.11 43.09
C GLY A 146 -17.73 15.56 41.78
N GLY A 147 -18.39 16.43 41.00
CA GLY A 147 -17.84 16.94 39.74
C GLY A 147 -17.83 15.89 38.63
N MET A 148 -18.90 15.09 38.55
CA MET A 148 -19.09 14.04 37.56
C MET A 148 -20.31 14.34 36.70
N LEU A 149 -20.33 13.82 35.47
CA LEU A 149 -21.49 13.84 34.56
C LEU A 149 -21.88 12.41 34.22
N ARG A 150 -23.18 12.11 34.23
CA ARG A 150 -23.73 10.95 33.53
C ARG A 150 -24.07 11.34 32.11
N VAL A 151 -23.45 10.69 31.13
CA VAL A 151 -23.68 10.91 29.70
C VAL A 151 -24.36 9.67 29.12
N GLU A 152 -25.48 9.89 28.45
CA GLU A 152 -26.28 8.86 27.79
C GLU A 152 -26.51 9.26 26.35
N GLY A 153 -26.35 8.32 25.43
CA GLY A 153 -26.57 8.59 24.03
C GLY A 153 -26.41 7.37 23.13
N THR A 154 -26.65 7.61 21.86
CA THR A 154 -26.50 6.63 20.78
C THR A 154 -25.70 7.25 19.65
N VAL A 155 -24.76 6.47 19.11
CA VAL A 155 -24.00 6.81 17.92
C VAL A 155 -24.32 5.81 16.82
N ARG A 156 -24.39 6.29 15.57
CA ARG A 156 -24.71 5.45 14.40
C ARG A 156 -23.88 5.84 13.20
N ASP A 157 -23.56 4.87 12.38
CA ASP A 157 -22.84 5.06 11.13
C ASP A 157 -23.37 4.12 10.03
N ASN A 158 -23.19 4.49 8.76
CA ASN A 158 -23.59 3.67 7.60
C ASN A 158 -22.64 2.47 7.36
N THR A 159 -21.42 2.50 7.90
CA THR A 159 -20.50 1.37 7.90
C THR A 159 -20.33 0.80 9.31
N LEU A 160 -19.42 1.37 10.11
CA LEU A 160 -19.13 0.94 11.47
C LEU A 160 -18.64 2.15 12.28
N VAL A 161 -19.21 2.34 13.46
CA VAL A 161 -18.56 3.15 14.49
C VAL A 161 -17.39 2.34 15.07
N THR A 162 -16.19 2.91 15.11
CA THR A 162 -14.98 2.22 15.59
C THR A 162 -14.40 2.83 16.85
N SER A 163 -14.69 4.09 17.13
CA SER A 163 -14.20 4.79 18.31
C SER A 163 -15.24 5.78 18.85
N VAL A 164 -15.41 5.75 20.16
CA VAL A 164 -16.15 6.76 20.91
C VAL A 164 -15.27 7.17 22.09
N ARG A 165 -14.97 8.45 22.20
CA ARG A 165 -14.19 9.00 23.31
C ARG A 165 -14.96 10.11 23.98
N ILE A 166 -14.93 10.16 25.31
CA ILE A 166 -15.51 11.24 26.10
C ILE A 166 -14.39 11.85 26.95
N ASN A 167 -14.11 13.13 26.77
CA ASN A 167 -12.98 13.82 27.41
C ASN A 167 -11.66 13.04 27.23
N ASP A 168 -11.38 12.65 25.98
CA ASP A 168 -10.27 11.79 25.56
C ASP A 168 -10.25 10.35 26.12
N VAL A 169 -11.19 9.97 26.98
CA VAL A 169 -11.30 8.61 27.52
C VAL A 169 -12.06 7.72 26.52
N PRO A 170 -11.45 6.65 25.99
CA PRO A 170 -12.12 5.75 25.04
C PRO A 170 -13.13 4.84 25.74
N LEU A 171 -14.32 4.74 25.15
CA LEU A 171 -15.31 3.74 25.54
C LEU A 171 -14.97 2.39 24.89
N GLN A 172 -15.13 1.31 25.65
CA GLN A 172 -14.87 -0.04 25.18
C GLN A 172 -16.15 -0.64 24.59
N PHE A 173 -16.11 -0.99 23.32
CA PHE A 173 -17.19 -1.68 22.62
C PHE A 173 -16.63 -2.43 21.40
N THR A 174 -17.39 -3.39 20.88
CA THR A 174 -17.06 -4.01 19.59
C THR A 174 -17.57 -3.10 18.47
N PRO A 175 -16.75 -2.76 17.45
CA PRO A 175 -17.20 -1.95 16.33
C PRO A 175 -18.52 -2.45 15.73
N ALA A 176 -19.46 -1.53 15.54
CA ALA A 176 -20.82 -1.83 15.10
C ALA A 176 -21.44 -0.61 14.41
N PRO A 177 -22.46 -0.79 13.54
CA PRO A 177 -23.17 0.34 12.91
C PRO A 177 -23.91 1.23 13.91
N GLU A 178 -24.26 0.71 15.10
CA GLU A 178 -24.91 1.45 16.17
C GLU A 178 -24.32 1.05 17.53
N PHE A 179 -24.06 2.03 18.38
CA PHE A 179 -23.62 1.83 19.76
C PHE A 179 -24.34 2.78 20.70
N SER A 180 -25.01 2.23 21.71
CA SER A 180 -25.65 3.01 22.78
C SER A 180 -24.83 2.91 24.06
N PHE A 181 -24.69 4.02 24.77
CA PHE A 181 -23.85 4.11 25.96
C PHE A 181 -24.54 4.87 27.10
N ARG A 182 -24.16 4.53 28.32
CA ARG A 182 -24.43 5.27 29.56
C ARG A 182 -23.18 5.18 30.41
N VAL A 183 -22.50 6.30 30.63
CA VAL A 183 -21.24 6.34 31.37
C VAL A 183 -21.15 7.55 32.28
N ASP A 184 -20.43 7.40 33.39
CA ASP A 184 -20.09 8.50 34.29
C ASP A 184 -18.67 8.95 34.00
N VAL A 185 -18.50 10.24 33.73
CA VAL A 185 -17.21 10.86 33.39
C VAL A 185 -16.97 12.09 34.26
N ALA A 186 -15.71 12.51 34.39
CA ALA A 186 -15.40 13.76 35.06
C ALA A 186 -16.03 14.94 34.32
N ASP A 187 -16.60 15.86 35.08
CA ASP A 187 -17.15 17.12 34.57
C ASP A 187 -15.98 18.08 34.27
N ALA A 188 -15.58 18.12 33.01
CA ALA A 188 -14.48 18.95 32.52
C ALA A 188 -15.02 20.19 31.78
N GLU A 189 -14.35 21.32 31.97
CA GLU A 189 -14.59 22.51 31.15
C GLU A 189 -14.24 22.20 29.69
N GLY A 190 -15.14 22.57 28.76
CA GLY A 190 -14.98 22.22 27.34
C GLY A 190 -15.14 20.73 27.05
N GLY A 191 -15.78 19.97 27.95
CA GLY A 191 -15.97 18.54 27.78
C GLY A 191 -16.65 18.18 26.46
N GLU A 192 -16.13 17.16 25.78
CA GLU A 192 -16.58 16.74 24.47
C GLU A 192 -16.70 15.22 24.35
N ILE A 193 -17.55 14.81 23.41
CA ILE A 193 -17.60 13.46 22.86
C ILE A 193 -17.11 13.49 21.41
N VAL A 194 -16.20 12.58 21.07
CA VAL A 194 -15.65 12.40 19.74
C VAL A 194 -15.98 11.00 19.25
N VAL A 195 -16.61 10.92 18.10
CA VAL A 195 -17.06 9.67 17.47
C VAL A 195 -16.35 9.54 16.13
N GLU A 196 -15.75 8.38 15.88
CA GLU A 196 -15.06 8.07 14.63
C GLU A 196 -15.56 6.74 14.04
N ASP A 197 -15.75 6.71 12.73
CA ASP A 197 -16.18 5.53 11.97
C ASP A 197 -14.99 4.69 11.46
N ALA A 198 -15.25 3.72 10.58
CA ALA A 198 -14.20 2.86 9.98
C ALA A 198 -13.39 3.54 8.87
N ALA A 199 -13.92 4.60 8.25
CA ALA A 199 -13.21 5.41 7.26
C ALA A 199 -12.38 6.53 7.91
N GLY A 200 -12.56 6.74 9.22
CA GLY A 200 -11.97 7.82 10.01
C GLY A 200 -12.80 9.11 9.99
N ASN A 201 -14.06 9.11 9.54
CA ASN A 201 -14.91 10.31 9.62
C ASN A 201 -15.27 10.59 11.08
N VAL A 202 -15.26 11.88 11.43
CA VAL A 202 -15.38 12.30 12.83
C VAL A 202 -16.56 13.22 13.03
N THR A 203 -17.33 12.93 14.07
CA THR A 203 -18.36 13.81 14.64
C THR A 203 -18.00 14.17 16.07
N ARG A 204 -18.22 15.43 16.45
CA ARG A 204 -17.95 15.95 17.79
C ARG A 204 -19.23 16.51 18.38
N GLY A 205 -19.44 16.30 19.67
CA GLY A 205 -20.53 16.89 20.44
C GLY A 205 -19.99 17.50 21.72
N ALA A 206 -20.44 18.71 22.04
CA ALA A 206 -20.14 19.33 23.34
C ALA A 206 -21.01 18.68 24.42
N LEU A 207 -20.43 18.51 25.61
CA LEU A 207 -21.15 18.08 26.82
C LEU A 207 -21.59 19.27 27.68
N ARG A 208 -21.09 20.48 27.36
CA ARG A 208 -21.44 21.77 27.95
C ARG A 208 -21.41 22.88 26.92
#